data_AF-A0AA37PSN1-F1
#
_entry.id   AF-A0AA37PSN1-F1
#
_cell.length_a   1.000
_cell.length_b   1.000
_cell.length_c   1.000
_cell.angle_alpha   90.00
_cell.angle_beta   90.00
_cell.angle_gamma   90.00
#
_symmetry.space_group_name_H-M   'P 1'
#
loop_
_entity.id
_entity.type
_entity.pdbx_description
1 polymer ?
#
loop_
_entity_poly.entity_id
_entity_poly.type
_entity_poly.pdbx_seq_one_letter_code
_entity_poly.pdbx_strand_id
1 'polypeptide(L)'
;MFHQLLQGCEPERMDFETNTRSRNDVEHAFAARAIEEARKSPGNTRVGAVITRDDTIVATGYRGEVEGLHAEEVALEKARLAGTNLAGASLYTTLEPCANSRTSRVPCAALIAEARITVVHIGEYDPNPQVNRLGWKYLRDHGVRLRDFPADLREQAHEANEDFTQVFTKGTGMSAGAKFDFTTNGGRFTISVDEQPNAASWETEWTNCNASAIHLYGGVPGVVALARYAEGFDEIHRPDAYDYGGTSVKVEVGSIGVMRNEYGHVLCKVIAIEPTADYGGTGHVSVTIRWEIRLAEGSSTR
;
A
#
# COMPACT_ATOMS: atom_id res chain seq x y z
N MET A 1 -4.14 8.65 -28.77
CA MET A 1 -2.89 8.71 -27.97
C MET A 1 -2.19 10.06 -28.08
N PHE A 2 -1.60 10.44 -29.22
CA PHE A 2 -0.80 11.67 -29.34
C PHE A 2 -1.53 12.97 -28.95
N HIS A 3 -2.82 13.11 -29.27
CA HIS A 3 -3.57 14.34 -28.96
C HIS A 3 -3.89 14.52 -27.46
N GLN A 4 -4.02 13.41 -26.73
CA GLN A 4 -4.35 13.40 -25.30
C GLN A 4 -3.11 13.71 -24.44
N LEU A 5 -1.93 13.31 -24.90
CA LEU A 5 -0.64 13.65 -24.31
C LEU A 5 -0.18 15.10 -24.56
N LEU A 6 -0.93 15.90 -25.33
CA LEU A 6 -0.62 17.33 -25.53
C LEU A 6 -1.46 18.25 -24.62
N GLN A 7 -2.48 17.72 -23.93
CA GLN A 7 -3.24 18.48 -22.93
C GLN A 7 -2.43 18.56 -21.62
N GLY A 8 -2.23 19.78 -21.11
CA GLY A 8 -1.46 20.02 -19.87
C GLY A 8 0.07 20.01 -20.04
N CYS A 9 0.57 20.16 -21.27
CA CYS A 9 2.01 20.38 -21.55
C CYS A 9 2.43 21.85 -21.49
N GLU A 10 1.49 22.78 -21.29
CA GLU A 10 1.82 24.20 -21.16
C GLU A 10 2.43 24.44 -19.77
N PRO A 11 3.63 25.04 -19.68
CA PRO A 11 4.26 25.28 -18.40
C PRO A 11 3.39 26.23 -17.57
N GLU A 12 2.85 25.69 -16.48
CA GLU A 12 2.03 26.44 -15.54
C GLU A 12 2.97 27.04 -14.49
N ARG A 13 3.19 28.35 -14.59
CA ARG A 13 3.88 29.10 -13.54
C ARG A 13 2.85 29.38 -12.46
N MET A 14 3.09 28.86 -11.25
CA MET A 14 2.22 29.21 -10.14
C MET A 14 2.48 30.67 -9.74
N ASP A 15 1.46 31.51 -9.92
CA ASP A 15 1.49 32.91 -9.50
C ASP A 15 1.41 32.99 -7.97
N PHE A 16 2.56 32.96 -7.34
CA PHE A 16 2.67 33.15 -5.90
C PHE A 16 2.86 34.66 -5.62
N GLU A 17 1.84 35.31 -5.06
CA GLU A 17 1.90 36.73 -4.68
C GLU A 17 3.19 37.02 -3.91
N THR A 18 3.94 38.01 -4.40
CA THR A 18 5.29 38.36 -3.97
C THR A 18 5.29 38.92 -2.54
N ASN A 19 5.63 38.08 -1.56
CA ASN A 19 6.54 38.44 -0.47
C ASN A 19 6.95 37.19 0.34
N THR A 20 8.26 36.88 0.37
CA THR A 20 8.91 35.87 1.25
C THR A 20 8.13 34.57 1.47
N ARG A 21 8.25 33.61 0.55
CA ARG A 21 7.83 32.23 0.82
C ARG A 21 9.02 31.37 1.20
N SER A 22 8.81 30.57 2.24
CA SER A 22 9.77 29.53 2.60
C SER A 22 9.73 28.46 1.50
N ARG A 23 10.85 27.73 1.32
CA ARG A 23 10.89 26.62 0.34
C ARG A 23 9.79 25.57 0.62
N ASN A 24 9.33 25.47 1.86
CA ASN A 24 8.25 24.56 2.25
C ASN A 24 6.90 24.96 1.64
N ASP A 25 6.60 26.25 1.47
CA ASP A 25 5.31 26.69 0.93
C ASP A 25 5.17 26.33 -0.56
N VAL A 26 6.28 26.36 -1.29
CA VAL A 26 6.35 25.96 -2.70
C VAL A 26 6.26 24.44 -2.84
N GLU A 27 7.02 23.69 -2.03
CA GLU A 27 6.94 22.23 -1.99
C GLU A 27 5.51 21.74 -1.61
N HIS A 28 4.84 22.45 -0.71
CA HIS A 28 3.45 22.19 -0.31
C HIS A 28 2.47 22.40 -1.47
N ALA A 29 2.58 23.53 -2.20
CA ALA A 29 1.72 23.81 -3.34
C ALA A 29 1.83 22.76 -4.46
N PHE A 30 3.04 22.28 -4.75
CA PHE A 30 3.24 21.23 -5.75
C PHE A 30 2.72 19.86 -5.29
N ALA A 31 2.89 19.52 -4.02
CA ALA A 31 2.30 18.33 -3.43
C ALA A 31 0.76 18.37 -3.45
N ALA A 32 0.16 19.53 -3.14
CA ALA A 32 -1.28 19.74 -3.23
C ALA A 32 -1.79 19.57 -4.67
N ARG A 33 -1.05 20.10 -5.65
CA ARG A 33 -1.36 19.90 -7.07
C ARG A 33 -1.31 18.42 -7.48
N ALA A 34 -0.36 17.64 -6.96
CA ALA A 34 -0.32 16.20 -7.23
C ALA A 34 -1.56 15.47 -6.69
N ILE A 35 -2.10 15.89 -5.54
CA ILE A 35 -3.36 15.36 -4.98
C ILE A 35 -4.56 15.74 -5.86
N GLU A 36 -4.61 16.96 -6.38
CA GLU A 36 -5.64 17.38 -7.34
C GLU A 36 -5.62 16.51 -8.61
N GLU A 37 -4.44 16.20 -9.14
CA GLU A 37 -4.30 15.28 -10.26
C GLU A 37 -4.76 13.86 -9.88
N ALA A 38 -4.39 13.37 -8.70
CA ALA A 38 -4.81 12.05 -8.22
C ALA A 38 -6.35 11.91 -8.17
N ARG A 39 -7.08 12.97 -7.79
CA ARG A 39 -8.55 12.99 -7.76
C ARG A 39 -9.19 12.77 -9.14
N LYS A 40 -8.49 13.06 -10.23
CA LYS A 40 -8.95 12.81 -11.61
C LYS A 40 -8.81 11.35 -12.05
N SER A 41 -8.07 10.52 -11.29
CA SER A 41 -7.87 9.11 -11.60
C SER A 41 -9.19 8.32 -11.58
N PRO A 42 -9.45 7.45 -12.56
CA PRO A 42 -10.57 6.54 -12.53
C PRO A 42 -10.27 5.29 -11.69
N GLY A 43 -11.31 4.72 -11.08
CA GLY A 43 -11.21 3.51 -10.27
C GLY A 43 -10.77 3.75 -8.83
N ASN A 44 -10.30 2.68 -8.17
CA ASN A 44 -9.96 2.65 -6.75
C ASN A 44 -8.53 3.12 -6.44
N THR A 45 -7.57 2.89 -7.34
CA THR A 45 -6.20 3.41 -7.18
C THR A 45 -6.10 4.83 -7.73
N ARG A 46 -5.87 5.80 -6.87
CA ARG A 46 -5.73 7.22 -7.23
C ARG A 46 -4.28 7.66 -7.13
N VAL A 47 -3.68 8.00 -8.28
CA VAL A 47 -2.28 8.45 -8.34
C VAL A 47 -2.18 9.69 -9.21
N GLY A 48 -1.53 10.72 -8.68
CA GLY A 48 -1.19 11.94 -9.39
C GLY A 48 0.30 12.21 -9.33
N ALA A 49 0.83 12.78 -10.41
CA ALA A 49 2.24 13.09 -10.59
C ALA A 49 2.39 14.50 -11.15
N VAL A 50 3.34 15.26 -10.59
CA VAL A 50 3.66 16.63 -11.03
C VAL A 50 5.18 16.73 -11.13
N ILE A 51 5.68 17.09 -12.31
CA ILE A 51 7.09 17.36 -12.53
C ILE A 51 7.30 18.86 -12.51
N THR A 52 8.28 19.31 -11.73
CA THR A 52 8.61 20.72 -11.59
C THR A 52 10.08 20.98 -11.89
N ARG A 53 10.34 22.18 -12.40
CA ARG A 53 11.68 22.70 -12.62
C ARG A 53 11.68 24.20 -12.37
N ASP A 54 12.62 24.69 -11.58
CA ASP A 54 12.77 26.12 -11.28
C ASP A 54 11.44 26.77 -10.85
N ASP A 55 10.76 26.15 -9.88
CA ASP A 55 9.43 26.51 -9.35
C ASP A 55 8.30 26.62 -10.39
N THR A 56 8.47 25.97 -11.54
CA THR A 56 7.47 25.89 -12.61
C THR A 56 7.02 24.45 -12.82
N ILE A 57 5.72 24.23 -12.98
CA ILE A 57 5.21 22.91 -13.35
C ILE A 57 5.47 22.73 -14.84
N VAL A 58 6.21 21.67 -15.19
CA VAL A 58 6.56 21.36 -16.59
C VAL A 58 5.69 20.27 -17.19
N ALA A 59 5.12 19.40 -16.35
CA ALA A 59 4.16 18.39 -16.76
C ALA A 59 3.38 17.88 -15.54
N THR A 60 2.13 17.49 -15.78
CA THR A 60 1.29 16.77 -14.82
C THR A 60 0.78 15.47 -15.44
N GLY A 61 0.47 14.51 -14.59
CA GLY A 61 -0.14 13.25 -15.00
C GLY A 61 -0.99 12.66 -13.90
N TYR A 62 -2.02 11.92 -14.29
CA TYR A 62 -2.78 11.10 -13.35
C TYR A 62 -3.01 9.70 -13.92
N ARG A 63 -3.20 8.72 -13.03
CA ARG A 63 -3.42 7.33 -13.45
C ARG A 63 -4.67 7.26 -14.33
N GLY A 64 -4.57 6.63 -15.49
CA GLY A 64 -5.70 6.49 -16.42
C GLY A 64 -5.99 7.73 -17.27
N GLU A 65 -5.19 8.79 -17.18
CA GLU A 65 -5.23 9.90 -18.14
C GLU A 65 -5.01 9.40 -19.57
N VAL A 66 -4.00 8.54 -19.73
CA VAL A 66 -3.81 7.72 -20.91
C VAL A 66 -4.07 6.29 -20.51
N GLU A 67 -4.94 5.62 -21.28
CA GLU A 67 -5.37 4.27 -20.95
C GLU A 67 -4.20 3.34 -20.68
N GLY A 68 -4.22 2.75 -19.49
CA GLY A 68 -3.22 1.80 -19.03
C GLY A 68 -1.93 2.41 -18.48
N LEU A 69 -1.62 3.71 -18.64
CA LEU A 69 -0.38 4.32 -18.12
C LEU A 69 -0.50 4.76 -16.66
N HIS A 70 0.62 4.71 -15.94
CA HIS A 70 0.76 5.29 -14.60
C HIS A 70 0.89 6.82 -14.67
N ALA A 71 0.62 7.50 -13.54
CA ALA A 71 0.69 8.96 -13.48
C ALA A 71 2.09 9.49 -13.82
N GLU A 72 3.13 8.84 -13.31
CA GLU A 72 4.52 9.19 -13.54
C GLU A 72 4.92 8.97 -15.00
N GLU A 73 4.48 7.87 -15.62
CA GLU A 73 4.70 7.61 -17.04
C GLU A 73 4.08 8.72 -17.90
N VAL A 74 2.85 9.12 -17.60
CA VAL A 74 2.15 10.19 -18.34
C VAL A 74 2.89 11.53 -18.19
N ALA A 75 3.27 11.91 -16.98
CA ALA A 75 3.99 13.15 -16.73
C ALA A 75 5.35 13.19 -17.44
N LEU A 76 6.11 12.08 -17.40
CA LEU A 76 7.40 11.95 -18.08
C LEU A 76 7.25 12.04 -19.60
N GLU A 77 6.27 11.34 -20.18
CA GLU A 77 6.03 11.34 -21.63
C GLU A 77 5.59 12.71 -22.13
N LYS A 78 4.72 13.41 -21.38
CA LYS A 78 4.33 14.80 -21.66
C LYS A 78 5.53 15.74 -21.69
N ALA A 79 6.37 15.69 -20.66
CA ALA A 79 7.59 16.50 -20.60
C ALA A 79 8.54 16.19 -21.76
N ARG A 80 8.67 14.91 -22.14
CA ARG A 80 9.48 14.47 -23.29
C ARG A 80 8.95 15.02 -24.61
N LEU A 81 7.63 14.98 -24.82
CA LEU A 81 6.97 15.52 -26.01
C LEU A 81 7.07 17.05 -26.11
N ALA A 82 7.05 17.74 -24.97
CA ALA A 82 7.30 19.18 -24.89
C ALA A 82 8.78 19.55 -25.13
N GLY A 83 9.68 18.57 -25.24
CA GLY A 83 11.12 18.81 -25.40
C GLY A 83 11.79 19.36 -24.12
N THR A 84 11.15 19.18 -22.96
CA THR A 84 11.66 19.67 -21.69
C THR A 84 12.77 18.76 -21.17
N ASN A 85 13.92 19.35 -20.86
CA ASN A 85 14.98 18.62 -20.17
C ASN A 85 14.60 18.40 -18.70
N LEU A 86 14.49 17.15 -18.28
CA LEU A 86 14.14 16.76 -16.91
C LEU A 86 15.34 16.57 -15.98
N ALA A 87 16.57 16.66 -16.50
CA ALA A 87 17.76 16.55 -15.68
C ALA A 87 17.80 17.68 -14.64
N GLY A 88 17.83 17.30 -13.36
CA GLY A 88 17.79 18.27 -12.25
C GLY A 88 16.38 18.61 -11.75
N ALA A 89 15.32 18.14 -12.42
CA ALA A 89 13.94 18.40 -12.01
C ALA A 89 13.58 17.69 -10.70
N SER A 90 12.42 18.08 -10.15
CA SER A 90 11.75 17.42 -9.04
C SER A 90 10.46 16.76 -9.52
N LEU A 91 10.11 15.62 -8.92
CA LEU A 91 8.83 14.94 -9.12
C LEU A 91 8.07 14.90 -7.80
N TYR A 92 6.77 15.18 -7.84
CA TYR A 92 5.84 14.99 -6.74
C TYR A 92 4.86 13.92 -7.17
N THR A 93 4.79 12.82 -6.42
CA THR A 93 3.87 11.71 -6.68
C THR A 93 3.08 11.37 -5.42
N THR A 94 1.78 11.12 -5.56
CA THR A 94 0.92 10.83 -4.40
C THR A 94 1.12 9.42 -3.85
N LEU A 95 1.58 8.48 -4.67
CA LEU A 95 1.89 7.09 -4.28
C LEU A 95 3.32 6.74 -4.69
N GLU A 96 3.95 5.84 -3.95
CA GLU A 96 5.31 5.37 -4.24
C GLU A 96 5.45 4.85 -5.69
N PRO A 97 6.47 5.30 -6.44
CA PRO A 97 6.72 4.79 -7.80
C PRO A 97 7.01 3.30 -7.81
N CYS A 98 6.39 2.55 -8.73
CA CYS A 98 6.61 1.12 -8.81
C CYS A 98 8.06 0.77 -9.20
N ALA A 99 8.63 -0.25 -8.55
CA ALA A 99 9.95 -0.84 -8.90
C ALA A 99 9.87 -2.15 -9.67
N ASN A 100 8.72 -2.84 -9.62
CA ASN A 100 8.50 -4.11 -10.30
C ASN A 100 7.46 -3.90 -11.41
N SER A 101 7.73 -4.45 -12.59
CA SER A 101 6.76 -4.43 -13.66
C SER A 101 5.92 -5.71 -13.61
N ARG A 102 4.65 -5.58 -13.21
CA ARG A 102 3.66 -6.68 -13.36
C ARG A 102 3.30 -6.92 -14.83
N THR A 103 3.68 -5.98 -15.70
CA THR A 103 3.47 -5.96 -17.15
C THR A 103 4.83 -5.86 -17.83
N SER A 104 4.94 -6.08 -19.15
CA SER A 104 6.17 -5.95 -19.96
C SER A 104 6.75 -4.52 -20.04
N ARG A 105 6.38 -3.62 -19.13
CA ARG A 105 6.74 -2.20 -19.15
C ARG A 105 7.94 -1.93 -18.26
N VAL A 106 8.59 -0.81 -18.50
CA VAL A 106 9.67 -0.33 -17.62
C VAL A 106 9.04 0.21 -16.33
N PRO A 107 9.52 -0.16 -15.14
CA PRO A 107 9.01 0.37 -13.88
C PRO A 107 9.16 1.90 -13.79
N CYS A 108 8.23 2.58 -13.12
CA CYS A 108 8.26 4.04 -12.96
C CYS A 108 9.55 4.51 -12.28
N ALA A 109 10.04 3.78 -11.27
CA ALA A 109 11.31 4.10 -10.61
C ALA A 109 12.50 4.13 -11.58
N ALA A 110 12.53 3.21 -12.56
CA ALA A 110 13.58 3.17 -13.58
C ALA A 110 13.45 4.33 -14.58
N LEU A 111 12.23 4.65 -15.03
CA LEU A 111 11.98 5.79 -15.92
C LEU A 111 12.36 7.14 -15.28
N ILE A 112 12.07 7.31 -13.98
CA ILE A 112 12.44 8.50 -13.22
C ILE A 112 13.96 8.66 -13.12
N ALA A 113 14.67 7.56 -12.84
CA ALA A 113 16.13 7.55 -12.78
C ALA A 113 16.74 7.85 -14.17
N GLU A 114 16.20 7.27 -15.24
CA GLU A 114 16.63 7.53 -16.61
C GLU A 114 16.39 8.99 -17.03
N ALA A 115 15.29 9.60 -16.59
CA ALA A 115 14.97 11.01 -16.80
C ALA A 115 15.90 11.97 -16.02
N ARG A 116 16.78 11.45 -15.15
CA ARG A 116 17.72 12.22 -14.32
C ARG A 116 17.05 13.23 -13.39
N ILE A 117 15.86 12.89 -12.91
CA ILE A 117 15.17 13.62 -11.84
C ILE A 117 16.00 13.47 -10.55
N THR A 118 16.22 14.57 -9.83
CA THR A 118 17.14 14.58 -8.68
C THR A 118 16.45 14.51 -7.33
N VAL A 119 15.18 14.87 -7.28
CA VAL A 119 14.36 14.84 -6.07
C VAL A 119 13.00 14.26 -6.39
N VAL A 120 12.54 13.29 -5.60
CA VAL A 120 11.19 12.73 -5.67
C VAL A 120 10.53 12.90 -4.32
N HIS A 121 9.38 13.56 -4.31
CA HIS A 121 8.50 13.76 -3.16
C HIS A 121 7.38 12.72 -3.22
N ILE A 122 7.14 12.00 -2.12
CA ILE A 122 6.18 10.89 -2.05
C ILE A 122 5.10 11.21 -1.01
N GLY A 123 3.83 11.10 -1.40
CA GLY A 123 2.67 11.26 -0.52
C GLY A 123 2.45 10.05 0.39
N GLU A 124 2.30 8.88 -0.21
CA GLU A 124 2.02 7.62 0.48
C GLU A 124 2.94 6.51 -0.03
N TYR A 125 3.38 5.63 0.87
CA TYR A 125 4.13 4.43 0.50
C TYR A 125 3.17 3.33 0.06
N ASP A 126 3.58 2.49 -0.90
CA ASP A 126 2.66 1.48 -1.44
C ASP A 126 2.29 0.47 -0.34
N PRO A 127 0.99 0.31 0.01
CA PRO A 127 0.53 -0.67 1.00
C PRO A 127 0.76 -2.12 0.54
N ASN A 128 1.00 -2.35 -0.75
CA ASN A 128 1.30 -3.67 -1.28
C ASN A 128 2.69 -4.14 -0.82
N PRO A 129 2.81 -5.21 -0.01
CA PRO A 129 4.10 -5.71 0.48
C PRO A 129 5.06 -6.16 -0.64
N GLN A 130 4.56 -6.43 -1.85
CA GLN A 130 5.39 -6.79 -3.00
C GLN A 130 6.05 -5.59 -3.69
N VAL A 131 5.59 -4.37 -3.39
CA VAL A 131 6.08 -3.11 -3.96
C VAL A 131 6.65 -2.20 -2.89
N ASN A 132 6.09 -2.26 -1.67
CA ASN A 132 6.41 -1.41 -0.53
C ASN A 132 7.92 -1.14 -0.44
N ARG A 133 8.27 0.12 -0.67
CA ARG A 133 9.60 0.71 -0.53
C ARG A 133 10.66 0.20 -1.50
N LEU A 134 10.33 -0.72 -2.42
CA LEU A 134 11.24 -1.16 -3.47
C LEU A 134 11.53 -0.03 -4.46
N GLY A 135 10.51 0.78 -4.78
CA GLY A 135 10.64 1.99 -5.61
C GLY A 135 11.53 3.01 -4.96
N TRP A 136 11.26 3.26 -3.68
CA TRP A 136 12.05 4.12 -2.83
C TRP A 136 13.53 3.67 -2.79
N LYS A 137 13.79 2.38 -2.55
CA LYS A 137 15.15 1.83 -2.53
C LYS A 137 15.84 1.97 -3.89
N TYR A 138 15.16 1.63 -4.97
CA TYR A 138 15.70 1.73 -6.33
C TYR A 138 16.14 3.17 -6.64
N LEU A 139 15.27 4.15 -6.39
CA LEU A 139 15.55 5.56 -6.64
C LEU A 139 16.74 6.06 -5.81
N ARG A 140 16.78 5.71 -4.52
CA ARG A 140 17.89 6.05 -3.63
C ARG A 140 19.22 5.46 -4.13
N ASP A 141 19.21 4.19 -4.50
CA ASP A 141 20.41 3.49 -4.97
C ASP A 141 20.92 4.06 -6.31
N HIS A 142 20.05 4.73 -7.07
CA HIS A 142 20.39 5.49 -8.29
C HIS A 142 20.66 6.99 -8.04
N GLY A 143 20.84 7.41 -6.78
CA GLY A 143 21.25 8.78 -6.42
C GLY A 143 20.12 9.82 -6.42
N VAL A 144 18.87 9.40 -6.52
CA VAL A 144 17.70 10.28 -6.41
C VAL A 144 17.43 10.57 -4.93
N ARG A 145 17.27 11.84 -4.57
CA ARG A 145 16.90 12.23 -3.20
C ARG A 145 15.41 12.05 -2.99
N LEU A 146 15.03 11.40 -1.90
CA LEU A 146 13.62 11.13 -1.58
C LEU A 146 13.18 12.02 -0.43
N ARG A 147 11.96 12.56 -0.53
CA ARG A 147 11.32 13.36 0.50
C ARG A 147 9.87 12.92 0.67
N ASP A 148 9.37 13.06 1.88
CA ASP A 148 7.94 12.88 2.15
C ASP A 148 7.19 14.16 1.80
N PHE A 149 5.91 14.05 1.47
CA PHE A 149 4.99 15.19 1.47
C PHE A 149 4.85 15.79 2.88
N PRO A 150 4.43 17.05 2.99
CA PRO A 150 3.95 17.64 4.25
C PRO A 150 2.90 16.74 4.94
N ALA A 151 2.92 16.68 6.27
CA ALA A 151 2.12 15.71 7.04
C ALA A 151 0.61 15.80 6.76
N ASP A 152 0.08 17.01 6.62
CA ASP A 152 -1.32 17.29 6.28
C ASP A 152 -1.68 16.83 4.86
N LEU A 153 -0.75 16.93 3.92
CA LEU A 153 -0.95 16.45 2.55
C LEU A 153 -0.78 14.93 2.43
N ARG A 154 0.01 14.31 3.32
CA ARG A 154 0.10 12.85 3.41
C ARG A 154 -1.22 12.22 3.87
N GLU A 155 -1.87 12.84 4.84
CA GLU A 155 -3.21 12.42 5.30
C GLU A 155 -4.22 12.51 4.15
N GLN A 156 -4.24 13.63 3.42
CA GLN A 156 -5.10 13.77 2.24
C GLN A 156 -4.78 12.78 1.11
N ALA A 157 -3.50 12.45 0.89
CA ALA A 157 -3.12 11.45 -0.11
C ALA A 157 -3.62 10.05 0.29
N HIS A 158 -3.51 9.69 1.57
CA HIS A 158 -4.03 8.44 2.13
C HIS A 158 -5.55 8.36 2.01
N GLU A 159 -6.27 9.41 2.42
CA GLU A 159 -7.74 9.49 2.30
C GLU A 159 -8.20 9.34 0.85
N ALA A 160 -7.49 9.98 -0.10
CA ALA A 160 -7.82 9.86 -1.52
C ALA A 160 -7.64 8.43 -2.06
N ASN A 161 -6.78 7.63 -1.45
CA ASN A 161 -6.41 6.30 -1.91
C ASN A 161 -6.88 5.19 -0.93
N GLU A 162 -7.78 5.52 -0.01
CA GLU A 162 -8.25 4.61 1.06
C GLU A 162 -8.80 3.30 0.47
N ASP A 163 -9.62 3.38 -0.58
CA ASP A 163 -10.20 2.23 -1.27
C ASP A 163 -9.13 1.24 -1.75
N PHE A 164 -7.98 1.74 -2.21
CA PHE A 164 -6.87 0.90 -2.65
C PHE A 164 -6.14 0.28 -1.45
N THR A 165 -5.89 1.06 -0.40
CA THR A 165 -5.22 0.57 0.81
C THR A 165 -6.05 -0.51 1.51
N GLN A 166 -7.38 -0.38 1.52
CA GLN A 166 -8.29 -1.36 2.11
C GLN A 166 -8.19 -2.75 1.46
N VAL A 167 -7.81 -2.85 0.18
CA VAL A 167 -7.61 -4.15 -0.50
C VAL A 167 -6.46 -4.96 0.13
N PHE A 168 -5.47 -4.29 0.73
CA PHE A 168 -4.32 -4.97 1.35
C PHE A 168 -4.51 -5.20 2.85
N THR A 169 -5.53 -4.61 3.45
CA THR A 169 -5.87 -4.78 4.87
C THR A 169 -7.10 -5.66 5.09
N LYS A 170 -7.75 -6.13 4.03
CA LYS A 170 -8.96 -6.96 4.09
C LYS A 170 -8.83 -8.19 3.18
N GLY A 171 -9.45 -9.29 3.58
CA GLY A 171 -9.57 -10.51 2.79
C GLY A 171 -11.00 -11.03 2.83
N THR A 172 -11.53 -11.45 1.68
CA THR A 172 -12.92 -11.93 1.58
C THR A 172 -12.96 -13.39 1.12
N GLY A 173 -13.89 -14.16 1.68
CA GLY A 173 -14.23 -15.51 1.24
C GLY A 173 -14.08 -16.56 2.33
N MET A 174 -14.86 -17.63 2.20
CA MET A 174 -14.86 -18.78 3.12
C MET A 174 -13.48 -19.45 3.25
N SER A 175 -12.69 -19.46 2.18
CA SER A 175 -11.28 -19.81 2.24
C SER A 175 -10.51 -19.07 1.16
N ALA A 176 -9.44 -18.39 1.56
CA ALA A 176 -8.57 -17.64 0.66
C ALA A 176 -7.17 -17.48 1.29
N GLY A 177 -6.31 -16.70 0.65
CA GLY A 177 -5.00 -16.35 1.18
C GLY A 177 -4.65 -14.92 0.84
N ALA A 178 -3.86 -14.29 1.69
CA ALA A 178 -3.41 -12.92 1.52
C ALA A 178 -1.95 -12.80 1.97
N LYS A 179 -1.25 -11.90 1.31
CA LYS A 179 0.05 -11.40 1.75
C LYS A 179 -0.13 -9.93 2.11
N PHE A 180 0.17 -9.58 3.36
CA PHE A 180 0.07 -8.20 3.82
C PHE A 180 1.26 -7.85 4.71
N ASP A 181 1.49 -6.55 4.83
CA ASP A 181 2.47 -5.97 5.73
C ASP A 181 1.77 -5.65 7.06
N PHE A 182 2.18 -6.29 8.16
CA PHE A 182 1.52 -6.07 9.45
C PHE A 182 2.00 -4.79 10.16
N THR A 183 2.93 -4.02 9.60
CA THR A 183 3.37 -2.74 10.17
C THR A 183 2.61 -1.53 9.64
N THR A 184 1.92 -1.66 8.50
CA THR A 184 1.25 -0.53 7.83
C THR A 184 -0.09 -0.15 8.44
N ASN A 185 -0.79 -1.08 9.11
CA ASN A 185 -2.10 -0.84 9.75
C ASN A 185 -2.12 -1.22 11.25
N GLY A 186 -0.98 -1.08 11.94
CA GLY A 186 -0.85 -1.48 13.35
C GLY A 186 -1.17 -2.97 13.58
N GLY A 187 -0.84 -3.82 12.60
CA GLY A 187 -1.07 -5.26 12.67
C GLY A 187 -2.44 -5.72 12.22
N ARG A 188 -3.39 -4.82 11.97
CA ARG A 188 -4.80 -5.20 11.76
C ARG A 188 -5.07 -5.65 10.33
N PHE A 189 -5.69 -6.82 10.21
CA PHE A 189 -6.18 -7.41 8.97
C PHE A 189 -7.58 -7.98 9.18
N THR A 190 -8.55 -7.58 8.36
CA THR A 190 -9.95 -8.02 8.49
C THR A 190 -10.25 -9.16 7.51
N ILE A 191 -10.80 -10.26 8.02
CA ILE A 191 -11.25 -11.39 7.20
C ILE A 191 -12.77 -11.41 7.22
N SER A 192 -13.43 -11.40 6.05
CA SER A 192 -14.89 -11.41 5.92
C SER A 192 -15.38 -12.56 5.06
N VAL A 193 -16.61 -13.02 5.28
CA VAL A 193 -17.23 -14.07 4.44
C VAL A 193 -17.56 -13.53 3.03
N ASP A 194 -18.04 -12.29 2.96
CA ASP A 194 -18.49 -11.63 1.73
C ASP A 194 -18.14 -10.12 1.78
N GLU A 195 -18.27 -9.41 0.67
CA GLU A 195 -18.01 -7.97 0.52
C GLU A 195 -19.16 -7.10 1.10
N GLN A 196 -20.25 -7.72 1.54
CA GLN A 196 -21.40 -6.99 2.07
C GLN A 196 -21.08 -6.32 3.41
N PRO A 197 -21.61 -5.11 3.69
CA PRO A 197 -21.32 -4.35 4.92
C PRO A 197 -21.62 -5.08 6.23
N ASN A 198 -22.57 -6.02 6.21
CA ASN A 198 -23.00 -6.78 7.40
C ASN A 198 -22.52 -8.24 7.36
N ALA A 199 -21.60 -8.58 6.45
CA ALA A 199 -21.05 -9.91 6.39
C ALA A 199 -20.28 -10.24 7.67
N ALA A 200 -20.38 -11.49 8.12
CA ALA A 200 -19.58 -11.99 9.22
C ALA A 200 -18.09 -11.71 8.96
N SER A 201 -17.43 -11.05 9.90
CA SER A 201 -16.05 -10.61 9.78
C SER A 201 -15.26 -10.79 11.08
N TRP A 202 -13.95 -10.91 10.93
CA TRP A 202 -12.98 -11.16 11.99
C TRP A 202 -11.85 -10.15 11.85
N GLU A 203 -11.64 -9.34 12.88
CA GLU A 203 -10.49 -8.43 12.96
C GLU A 203 -9.31 -9.16 13.60
N THR A 204 -8.33 -9.52 12.79
CA THR A 204 -7.09 -10.15 13.26
C THR A 204 -6.02 -9.09 13.49
N GLU A 205 -5.25 -9.20 14.56
CA GLU A 205 -4.12 -8.31 14.83
C GLU A 205 -2.82 -9.12 14.88
N TRP A 206 -1.81 -8.73 14.12
CA TRP A 206 -0.56 -9.44 13.94
C TRP A 206 0.63 -8.60 14.39
N THR A 207 1.48 -9.15 15.24
CA THR A 207 2.66 -8.44 15.77
C THR A 207 3.93 -9.28 15.66
N ASN A 208 5.07 -8.59 15.53
CA ASN A 208 6.35 -9.26 15.33
C ASN A 208 6.72 -10.16 16.53
N CYS A 209 7.24 -11.35 16.25
CA CYS A 209 7.84 -12.24 17.26
C CYS A 209 9.30 -12.53 16.89
N ASN A 210 9.52 -13.24 15.77
CA ASN A 210 10.85 -13.55 15.23
C ASN A 210 10.75 -13.99 13.75
N ALA A 211 11.88 -14.38 13.14
CA ALA A 211 11.96 -14.78 11.73
C ALA A 211 11.08 -15.99 11.34
N SER A 212 10.62 -16.79 12.30
CA SER A 212 9.87 -18.03 12.09
C SER A 212 8.50 -18.06 12.76
N ALA A 213 8.11 -16.98 13.44
CA ALA A 213 6.84 -16.90 14.14
C ALA A 213 6.30 -15.49 14.21
N ILE A 214 4.99 -15.38 14.32
CA ILE A 214 4.26 -14.12 14.47
C ILE A 214 3.25 -14.26 15.63
N HIS A 215 3.00 -13.18 16.34
CA HIS A 215 1.94 -13.17 17.36
C HIS A 215 0.60 -12.81 16.72
N LEU A 216 -0.40 -13.64 16.93
CA LEU A 216 -1.80 -13.32 16.65
C LEU A 216 -2.44 -12.83 17.95
N TYR A 217 -2.88 -11.58 17.94
CA TYR A 217 -3.50 -10.88 19.07
C TYR A 217 -5.02 -10.88 18.92
N GLY A 218 -5.73 -11.26 19.99
CA GLY A 218 -7.20 -11.23 20.04
C GLY A 218 -7.75 -10.03 20.81
N GLY A 219 -6.89 -9.15 21.32
CA GLY A 219 -7.21 -7.99 22.16
C GLY A 219 -7.62 -8.37 23.59
N VAL A 220 -8.50 -9.35 23.74
CA VAL A 220 -9.01 -9.85 25.02
C VAL A 220 -8.76 -11.36 25.17
N PRO A 221 -8.67 -11.88 26.41
CA PRO A 221 -8.62 -13.32 26.63
C PRO A 221 -9.88 -13.99 26.08
N GLY A 222 -9.76 -15.21 25.59
CA GLY A 222 -10.90 -15.98 25.10
C GLY A 222 -11.15 -15.85 23.60
N VAL A 223 -10.33 -15.12 22.84
CA VAL A 223 -10.56 -14.86 21.41
C VAL A 223 -9.64 -15.66 20.51
N VAL A 224 -8.38 -15.86 20.91
CA VAL A 224 -7.36 -16.54 20.09
C VAL A 224 -6.86 -17.82 20.76
N ALA A 225 -6.57 -18.84 19.95
CA ALA A 225 -5.98 -20.10 20.36
C ALA A 225 -4.98 -20.60 19.30
N LEU A 226 -4.05 -21.45 19.70
CA LEU A 226 -3.16 -22.15 18.77
C LEU A 226 -3.70 -23.56 18.53
N ALA A 227 -3.93 -23.93 17.26
CA ALA A 227 -4.27 -25.30 16.90
C ALA A 227 -3.03 -26.18 16.98
N ARG A 228 -2.68 -26.60 18.20
CA ARG A 228 -1.48 -27.40 18.45
C ARG A 228 -1.54 -28.71 17.67
N TYR A 229 -0.43 -29.04 17.02
CA TYR A 229 -0.22 -30.26 16.24
C TYR A 229 -1.05 -30.39 14.95
N ALA A 230 -1.83 -29.37 14.58
CA ALA A 230 -2.52 -29.36 13.29
C ALA A 230 -1.65 -28.68 12.23
N GLU A 231 -1.40 -29.38 11.13
CA GLU A 231 -0.73 -28.83 9.95
C GLU A 231 -1.73 -28.44 8.86
N GLY A 232 -2.88 -29.12 8.78
CA GLY A 232 -3.97 -28.87 7.83
C GLY A 232 -5.23 -28.32 8.49
N PHE A 233 -6.07 -27.62 7.71
CA PHE A 233 -7.39 -27.20 8.20
C PHE A 233 -8.32 -28.40 8.41
N ASP A 234 -8.18 -29.43 7.58
CA ASP A 234 -8.95 -30.67 7.61
C ASP A 234 -8.72 -31.51 8.87
N GLU A 235 -7.55 -31.38 9.51
CA GLU A 235 -7.21 -32.04 10.78
C GLU A 235 -7.91 -31.40 11.99
N ILE A 236 -8.38 -30.16 11.82
CA ILE A 236 -9.12 -29.45 12.85
C ILE A 236 -10.59 -29.80 12.65
N HIS A 237 -11.19 -30.57 13.54
CA HIS A 237 -12.63 -30.88 13.48
C HIS A 237 -13.46 -30.02 14.45
N ARG A 238 -12.90 -29.71 15.62
CA ARG A 238 -13.55 -28.91 16.67
C ARG A 238 -12.67 -27.73 17.08
N PRO A 239 -12.79 -26.58 16.39
CA PRO A 239 -12.02 -25.37 16.69
C PRO A 239 -12.31 -24.81 18.10
N ASP A 240 -13.49 -25.09 18.64
CA ASP A 240 -13.94 -24.67 19.97
C ASP A 240 -13.20 -25.37 21.11
N ALA A 241 -12.57 -26.52 20.84
CA ALA A 241 -11.91 -27.36 21.85
C ALA A 241 -10.51 -26.89 22.25
N TYR A 242 -9.96 -25.86 21.59
CA TYR A 242 -8.62 -25.34 21.88
C TYR A 242 -8.59 -24.43 23.12
N ASP A 243 -7.38 -24.19 23.63
CA ASP A 243 -7.15 -23.30 24.76
C ASP A 243 -7.12 -21.83 24.32
N TYR A 244 -8.21 -21.12 24.63
CA TYR A 244 -8.37 -19.68 24.37
C TYR A 244 -7.97 -18.80 25.57
N GLY A 245 -7.25 -19.32 26.56
CA GLY A 245 -6.93 -18.59 27.80
C GLY A 245 -6.03 -17.35 27.60
N GLY A 246 -5.32 -17.25 26.48
CA GLY A 246 -4.40 -16.15 26.20
C GLY A 246 -5.04 -14.94 25.50
N THR A 247 -4.43 -13.76 25.67
CA THR A 247 -4.72 -12.55 24.86
C THR A 247 -4.03 -12.58 23.49
N SER A 248 -2.98 -13.39 23.37
CA SER A 248 -2.22 -13.60 22.16
C SER A 248 -1.68 -15.02 22.08
N VAL A 249 -1.44 -15.48 20.85
CA VAL A 249 -0.80 -16.77 20.59
C VAL A 249 0.37 -16.60 19.64
N LYS A 250 1.45 -17.33 19.89
CA LYS A 250 2.59 -17.42 18.97
C LYS A 250 2.25 -18.44 17.88
N VAL A 251 2.15 -18.00 16.63
CA VAL A 251 1.89 -18.85 15.46
C VAL A 251 3.17 -18.97 14.65
N GLU A 252 3.72 -20.17 14.58
CA GLU A 252 4.93 -20.46 13.81
C GLU A 252 4.59 -20.67 12.33
N VAL A 253 5.56 -20.47 11.44
CA VAL A 253 5.38 -20.79 10.02
C VAL A 253 4.98 -22.26 9.86
N GLY A 254 3.88 -22.51 9.17
CA GLY A 254 3.25 -23.83 9.01
C GLY A 254 2.16 -24.14 10.03
N SER A 255 2.11 -23.41 11.15
CA SER A 255 1.08 -23.59 12.20
C SER A 255 -0.18 -22.79 11.91
N ILE A 256 -1.26 -23.16 12.63
CA ILE A 256 -2.59 -22.55 12.48
C ILE A 256 -2.99 -21.85 13.77
N GLY A 257 -3.19 -20.54 13.69
CA GLY A 257 -3.87 -19.77 14.73
C GLY A 257 -5.38 -19.83 14.51
N VAL A 258 -6.15 -19.97 15.58
CA VAL A 258 -7.62 -19.98 15.54
C VAL A 258 -8.10 -18.75 16.27
N MET A 259 -8.99 -17.99 15.64
CA MET A 259 -9.67 -16.87 16.27
C MET A 259 -11.17 -17.11 16.24
N ARG A 260 -11.87 -16.73 17.30
CA ARG A 260 -13.33 -16.88 17.41
C ARG A 260 -14.01 -15.58 17.77
N ASN A 261 -15.24 -15.43 17.30
CA ASN A 261 -16.14 -14.35 17.65
C ASN A 261 -17.59 -14.86 17.67
N GLU A 262 -18.56 -13.95 17.69
CA GLU A 262 -20.00 -14.30 17.67
C GLU A 262 -20.46 -15.04 16.40
N TYR A 263 -19.76 -14.87 15.27
CA TYR A 263 -20.11 -15.50 14.00
C TYR A 263 -19.54 -16.92 13.84
N GLY A 264 -18.52 -17.28 14.62
CA GLY A 264 -17.86 -18.58 14.56
C GLY A 264 -16.35 -18.47 14.70
N HIS A 265 -15.62 -19.26 13.91
CA HIS A 265 -14.17 -19.40 13.97
C HIS A 265 -13.53 -19.06 12.62
N VAL A 266 -12.37 -18.40 12.66
CA VAL A 266 -11.46 -18.26 11.53
C VAL A 266 -10.15 -18.95 11.87
N LEU A 267 -9.74 -19.86 10.99
CA LEU A 267 -8.51 -20.64 11.10
C LEU A 267 -7.49 -20.00 10.18
N CYS A 268 -6.42 -19.42 10.72
CA CYS A 268 -5.39 -18.72 9.98
C CYS A 268 -4.08 -19.51 10.00
N LYS A 269 -3.71 -20.11 8.86
CA LYS A 269 -2.41 -20.76 8.67
C LYS A 269 -1.37 -19.75 8.22
N VAL A 270 -0.26 -19.65 8.95
CA VAL A 270 0.89 -18.83 8.53
C VAL A 270 1.72 -19.62 7.52
N ILE A 271 1.81 -19.15 6.29
CA ILE A 271 2.54 -19.82 5.20
C ILE A 271 4.00 -19.36 5.13
N ALA A 272 4.23 -18.06 5.30
CA ALA A 272 5.56 -17.48 5.26
C ALA A 272 5.61 -16.18 6.06
N ILE A 273 6.77 -15.91 6.64
CA ILE A 273 7.13 -14.62 7.24
C ILE A 273 8.40 -14.18 6.53
N GLU A 274 8.35 -13.03 5.87
CA GLU A 274 9.44 -12.55 5.03
C GLU A 274 9.91 -11.18 5.50
N PRO A 275 11.24 -10.93 5.49
CA PRO A 275 11.75 -9.58 5.63
C PRO A 275 11.22 -8.72 4.48
N THR A 276 10.74 -7.52 4.79
CA THR A 276 10.68 -6.49 3.76
C THR A 276 12.10 -6.08 3.41
N ALA A 277 12.30 -5.56 2.19
CA ALA A 277 13.61 -5.12 1.74
C ALA A 277 14.25 -4.19 2.80
N ASP A 278 15.53 -4.41 3.07
CA ASP A 278 16.29 -3.85 4.20
C ASP A 278 16.10 -2.32 4.37
N TYR A 279 15.37 -1.90 5.41
CA TYR A 279 15.20 -0.47 5.78
C TYR A 279 15.91 -0.11 7.10
N GLY A 280 17.04 -0.75 7.39
CA GLY A 280 17.85 -0.41 8.58
C GLY A 280 17.16 -0.72 9.92
N GLY A 281 16.10 -1.53 9.90
CA GLY A 281 15.42 -2.08 11.07
C GLY A 281 15.44 -3.62 11.02
N THR A 282 15.59 -4.26 12.17
CA THR A 282 15.73 -5.73 12.30
C THR A 282 14.39 -6.49 12.20
N GLY A 283 13.40 -5.96 11.48
CA GLY A 283 12.05 -6.50 11.46
C GLY A 283 11.77 -7.32 10.20
N HIS A 284 11.23 -8.53 10.36
CA HIS A 284 10.46 -9.18 9.30
C HIS A 284 9.04 -8.60 9.33
N VAL A 285 8.45 -8.28 8.18
CA VAL A 285 7.35 -7.30 8.14
C VAL A 285 6.17 -7.76 7.28
N SER A 286 6.39 -8.68 6.32
CA SER A 286 5.29 -9.24 5.54
C SER A 286 4.95 -10.66 6.01
N VAL A 287 3.66 -10.90 6.18
CA VAL A 287 3.11 -12.22 6.52
C VAL A 287 2.24 -12.70 5.36
N THR A 288 2.42 -13.97 4.99
CA THR A 288 1.52 -14.66 4.07
C THR A 288 0.68 -15.62 4.88
N ILE A 289 -0.64 -15.44 4.85
CA ILE A 289 -1.57 -16.32 5.53
C ILE A 289 -2.53 -16.97 4.52
N ARG A 290 -3.02 -18.15 4.89
CA ARG A 290 -4.26 -18.70 4.33
C ARG A 290 -5.28 -18.80 5.45
N TRP A 291 -6.56 -18.65 5.12
CA TRP A 291 -7.62 -18.82 6.10
C TRP A 291 -8.72 -19.76 5.63
N GLU A 292 -9.45 -20.29 6.60
CA GLU A 292 -10.71 -21.00 6.45
C GLU A 292 -11.69 -20.49 7.52
N ILE A 293 -12.87 -20.07 7.10
CA ILE A 293 -13.95 -19.62 7.99
C ILE A 293 -14.87 -20.79 8.29
N ARG A 294 -15.23 -20.93 9.56
CA ARG A 294 -16.20 -21.90 10.07
C ARG A 294 -17.26 -21.17 10.88
N LEU A 295 -18.39 -20.96 10.22
CA LEU A 295 -19.56 -20.34 10.81
C LEU A 295 -20.14 -21.20 11.94
N ALA A 296 -20.64 -20.55 12.99
CA ALA A 296 -21.35 -21.22 14.06
C ALA A 296 -22.69 -21.80 13.54
N GLU A 297 -23.16 -22.90 14.11
CA GLU A 297 -24.47 -23.43 13.76
C GLU A 297 -25.56 -22.38 14.07
N GLY A 298 -26.24 -21.89 13.03
CA GLY A 298 -27.30 -20.88 13.14
C GLY A 298 -26.91 -19.45 12.69
N SER A 299 -25.64 -19.17 12.40
CA SER A 299 -25.23 -17.88 11.81
C SER A 299 -25.50 -17.88 10.31
N SER A 300 -26.77 -17.66 9.94
CA SER A 300 -27.15 -17.32 8.57
C SER A 300 -26.57 -15.96 8.21
N THR A 301 -25.69 -15.88 7.20
CA THR A 301 -25.47 -14.64 6.44
C THR A 301 -26.80 -14.25 5.82
N ARG A 302 -27.51 -13.31 6.44
CA ARG A 302 -28.70 -12.67 5.87
C ARG A 302 -28.29 -11.46 5.06
#